data_AF-A0A0D5C364-F1
#
_entry.id   AF-A0A0D5C364-F1
#
_cell.length_a   1.000
_cell.length_b   1.000
_cell.length_c   1.000
_cell.angle_alpha   90.00
_cell.angle_beta   90.00
_cell.angle_gamma   90.00
#
_symmetry.space_group_name_H-M   'P 1'
#
loop_
_entity.id
_entity.type
_entity.pdbx_description
1 polymer ?
#
loop_
_entity_poly.entity_id
_entity_poly.type
_entity_poly.pdbx_seq_one_letter_code
_entity_poly.pdbx_strand_id
1 'polypeptide(L)'
;MAKGRMRYWKITAEELASYSYDESNLLNWEIKCVREPEDEAIFIGVFMYRKGTAYDYESVKGICYFHNNIDRKELPSITSFLQGKFNGKEMEKGDRIFLKDSKEIYSAKDISDLAKEMESKFNTKAIISLEFEGITAEQLKEAGLPEAKLLPIPT
;
A
#
# COMPACT_ATOMS: atom_id res chain seq x y z
N MET A 1 -22.17 9.69 15.15
CA MET A 1 -20.93 8.95 15.48
C MET A 1 -19.75 9.76 14.99
N ALA A 2 -18.73 9.98 15.80
CA ALA A 2 -17.55 10.71 15.36
C ALA A 2 -16.93 10.00 14.14
N LYS A 3 -16.63 10.74 13.08
CA LYS A 3 -15.95 10.22 11.88
C LYS A 3 -14.47 10.00 12.22
N GLY A 4 -14.20 8.96 13.00
CA GLY A 4 -12.85 8.49 13.29
C GLY A 4 -12.21 7.86 12.06
N ARG A 5 -10.90 7.65 12.11
CA ARG A 5 -10.21 6.85 11.08
C ARG A 5 -10.52 5.38 11.30
N MET A 6 -10.61 4.63 10.20
CA MET A 6 -10.82 3.18 10.22
C MET A 6 -9.65 2.51 9.52
N ARG A 7 -8.95 1.61 10.20
CA ARG A 7 -7.82 0.89 9.63
C ARG A 7 -8.15 -0.59 9.51
N TYR A 8 -7.91 -1.17 8.35
CA TYR A 8 -8.02 -2.60 8.10
C TYR A 8 -6.64 -3.19 7.82
N TRP A 9 -6.42 -4.43 8.25
CA TRP A 9 -5.14 -5.13 8.12
C TRP A 9 -5.36 -6.60 7.75
N LYS A 10 -4.28 -7.26 7.31
CA LYS A 10 -4.32 -8.69 6.92
C LYS A 10 -5.28 -8.97 5.76
N ILE A 11 -5.49 -8.00 4.88
CA ILE A 11 -6.29 -8.18 3.66
C ILE A 11 -5.41 -8.88 2.62
N THR A 12 -5.93 -9.92 1.97
CA THR A 12 -5.27 -10.56 0.82
C THR A 12 -5.68 -9.87 -0.49
N ALA A 13 -4.92 -10.08 -1.56
CA ALA A 13 -5.26 -9.53 -2.86
C ALA A 13 -6.59 -10.06 -3.40
N GLU A 14 -6.93 -11.33 -3.12
CA GLU A 14 -8.21 -11.95 -3.50
C GLU A 14 -9.39 -11.29 -2.81
N GLU A 15 -9.27 -11.04 -1.51
CA GLU A 15 -10.33 -10.37 -0.74
C GLU A 15 -10.53 -8.95 -1.23
N LEU A 16 -9.43 -8.20 -1.41
CA LEU A 16 -9.49 -6.81 -1.85
C LEU A 16 -10.18 -6.66 -3.21
N ALA A 17 -9.97 -7.60 -4.12
CA ALA A 17 -10.62 -7.58 -5.43
C ALA A 17 -12.17 -7.58 -5.36
N SER A 18 -12.74 -8.02 -4.23
CA SER A 18 -14.20 -8.06 -4.01
C SER A 18 -14.77 -6.80 -3.34
N TYR A 19 -13.91 -5.90 -2.84
CA TYR A 19 -14.36 -4.71 -2.10
C TYR A 19 -14.80 -3.59 -3.04
N SER A 20 -15.76 -2.78 -2.58
CA SER A 20 -16.43 -1.75 -3.40
C SER A 20 -16.59 -0.42 -2.64
N TYR A 21 -15.57 -0.02 -1.89
CA TYR A 21 -15.56 1.24 -1.15
C TYR A 21 -15.42 2.47 -2.06
N ASP A 22 -15.87 3.64 -1.57
CA ASP A 22 -15.59 4.93 -2.21
C ASP A 22 -14.11 5.29 -2.04
N GLU A 23 -13.39 5.36 -3.16
CA GLU A 23 -11.96 5.66 -3.20
C GLU A 23 -11.61 7.01 -2.54
N SER A 24 -12.53 7.98 -2.55
CA SER A 24 -12.32 9.29 -1.93
C SER A 24 -12.16 9.20 -0.41
N ASN A 25 -12.67 8.13 0.22
CA ASN A 25 -12.49 7.87 1.64
C ASN A 25 -11.18 7.17 1.97
N LEU A 26 -10.51 6.54 1.00
CA LEU A 26 -9.23 5.86 1.24
C LEU A 26 -8.11 6.91 1.40
N LEU A 27 -7.58 7.02 2.61
CA LEU A 27 -6.53 7.96 2.98
C LEU A 27 -5.14 7.44 2.62
N ASN A 28 -4.88 6.16 2.90
CA ASN A 28 -3.64 5.50 2.55
C ASN A 28 -3.81 3.98 2.46
N TRP A 29 -2.93 3.34 1.70
CA TRP A 29 -2.81 1.89 1.64
C TRP A 29 -1.34 1.46 1.64
N GLU A 30 -1.12 0.23 2.10
CA GLU A 30 0.17 -0.45 2.14
C GLU A 30 0.00 -1.86 1.54
N ILE A 31 0.93 -2.27 0.69
CA ILE A 31 1.13 -3.67 0.30
C ILE A 31 2.49 -4.10 0.87
N LYS A 32 2.47 -4.93 1.92
CA LYS A 32 3.69 -5.52 2.48
C LYS A 32 3.96 -6.87 1.83
N CYS A 33 4.95 -6.91 0.95
CA CYS A 33 5.42 -8.09 0.22
C CYS A 33 6.58 -8.74 0.97
N VAL A 34 6.35 -9.88 1.64
CA VAL A 34 7.37 -10.62 2.39
C VAL A 34 7.89 -11.77 1.53
N ARG A 35 9.21 -11.99 1.46
CA ARG A 35 9.77 -13.16 0.77
C ARG A 35 9.52 -14.44 1.56
N GLU A 36 9.23 -15.53 0.87
CA GLU A 36 9.09 -16.85 1.48
C GLU A 36 10.37 -17.70 1.27
N PRO A 37 10.80 -18.47 2.30
CA PRO A 37 10.28 -18.49 3.67
C PRO A 37 10.54 -17.15 4.40
N GLU A 38 9.72 -16.79 5.39
CA GLU A 38 9.87 -15.56 6.19
C GLU A 38 11.11 -15.64 7.11
N ASP A 39 12.29 -15.62 6.51
CA ASP A 39 13.58 -15.57 7.17
C ASP A 39 14.24 -14.21 6.94
N GLU A 40 15.06 -13.76 7.88
CA GLU A 40 15.80 -12.49 7.82
C GLU A 40 14.94 -11.23 7.62
N ALA A 41 13.61 -11.32 7.77
CA ALA A 41 12.67 -10.21 7.59
C ALA A 41 12.82 -9.49 6.22
N ILE A 42 13.03 -10.22 5.13
CA ILE A 42 13.17 -9.62 3.79
C ILE A 42 11.80 -9.21 3.26
N PHE A 43 11.57 -7.91 3.08
CA PHE A 43 10.30 -7.41 2.55
C PHE A 43 10.40 -6.11 1.76
N ILE A 44 9.42 -5.92 0.87
CA ILE A 44 9.13 -4.67 0.16
C ILE A 44 7.79 -4.16 0.68
N GLY A 45 7.75 -2.98 1.30
CA GLY A 45 6.51 -2.29 1.62
C GLY A 45 6.22 -1.24 0.56
N VAL A 46 5.14 -1.38 -0.21
CA VAL A 46 4.70 -0.39 -1.20
C VAL A 46 3.56 0.42 -0.61
N PHE A 47 3.65 1.75 -0.69
CA PHE A 47 2.71 2.66 -0.04
C PHE A 47 2.17 3.71 -0.99
N MET A 48 0.95 4.12 -0.70
CA MET A 48 0.34 5.34 -1.22
C MET A 48 -0.27 6.13 -0.07
N TYR A 49 0.05 7.41 -0.01
CA TYR A 49 -0.52 8.34 0.95
C TYR A 49 -1.21 9.47 0.20
N ARG A 50 -2.52 9.65 0.43
CA ARG A 50 -3.29 10.72 -0.23
C ARG A 50 -2.77 12.12 0.09
N LYS A 51 -2.18 12.30 1.27
CA LYS A 51 -1.54 13.56 1.69
C LYS A 51 -0.03 13.62 1.33
N GLY A 52 0.46 12.62 0.60
CA GLY A 52 1.85 12.42 0.19
C GLY A 52 2.73 11.84 1.30
N THR A 53 3.92 11.40 0.90
CA THR A 53 4.93 10.79 1.77
C THR A 53 5.91 11.85 2.25
N ALA A 54 6.18 11.89 3.54
CA ALA A 54 7.11 12.84 4.13
C ALA A 54 8.55 12.66 3.58
N TYR A 55 9.07 13.74 3.02
CA TYR A 55 10.45 13.91 2.55
C TYR A 55 11.03 15.18 3.17
N ASP A 56 11.72 15.03 4.30
CA ASP A 56 12.14 16.18 5.13
C ASP A 56 10.93 17.02 5.57
N TYR A 57 10.91 18.30 5.21
CA TYR A 57 9.86 19.26 5.51
C TYR A 57 8.79 19.32 4.41
N GLU A 58 8.94 18.53 3.35
CA GLU A 58 8.03 18.49 2.21
C GLU A 58 7.26 17.16 2.16
N SER A 59 6.14 17.18 1.42
CA SER A 59 5.38 15.97 1.12
C SER A 59 5.50 15.66 -0.36
N VAL A 60 5.90 14.44 -0.69
CA VAL A 60 6.05 13.96 -2.07
C VAL A 60 4.84 13.14 -2.45
N LYS A 61 4.18 13.52 -3.55
CA LYS A 61 3.05 12.78 -4.13
C LYS A 61 3.55 11.63 -5.01
N GLY A 62 2.75 10.57 -5.07
CA GLY A 62 3.05 9.34 -5.79
C GLY A 62 3.36 8.15 -4.88
N ILE A 63 3.58 6.99 -5.49
CA ILE A 63 3.97 5.75 -4.82
C ILE A 63 5.36 5.94 -4.20
N CYS A 64 5.54 5.38 -3.01
CA CYS A 64 6.85 5.10 -2.46
C CYS A 64 6.94 3.64 -2.06
N TYR A 65 8.16 3.11 -1.98
CA TYR A 65 8.38 1.82 -1.35
C TYR A 65 9.53 1.89 -0.37
N PHE A 66 9.44 1.04 0.63
CA PHE A 66 10.42 0.83 1.68
C PHE A 66 10.94 -0.58 1.49
N HIS A 67 12.23 -0.79 1.71
CA HIS A 67 12.82 -2.13 1.63
C HIS A 67 13.51 -2.47 2.94
N ASN A 68 13.49 -3.75 3.30
CA ASN A 68 14.24 -4.26 4.44
C ASN A 68 15.03 -5.50 4.02
N ASN A 69 16.33 -5.52 4.32
CA ASN A 69 17.23 -6.63 4.02
C ASN A 69 17.20 -7.11 2.55
N ILE A 70 16.98 -6.17 1.61
CA ILE A 70 17.06 -6.42 0.17
C ILE A 70 18.43 -6.00 -0.33
N ASP A 71 19.08 -6.84 -1.14
CA ASP A 71 20.34 -6.50 -1.79
C ASP A 71 20.13 -5.29 -2.72
N ARG A 72 21.00 -4.28 -2.61
CA ARG A 72 20.89 -3.03 -3.38
C ARG A 72 20.84 -3.27 -4.89
N LYS A 73 21.42 -4.37 -5.39
CA LYS A 73 21.37 -4.72 -6.83
C LYS A 73 19.96 -5.07 -7.31
N GLU A 74 19.04 -5.42 -6.41
CA GLU A 74 17.66 -5.77 -6.73
C GLU A 74 16.75 -4.54 -6.81
N LEU A 75 17.11 -3.45 -6.12
CA LEU A 75 16.32 -2.22 -6.07
C LEU A 75 15.98 -1.66 -7.46
N PRO A 76 16.91 -1.59 -8.44
CA PRO A 76 16.56 -1.11 -9.78
C PRO A 76 15.46 -1.92 -10.46
N SER A 77 15.38 -3.23 -10.21
CA SER A 77 14.31 -4.06 -10.76
C SER A 77 12.94 -3.76 -10.13
N ILE A 78 12.91 -3.45 -8.83
CA ILE A 78 11.69 -3.06 -8.11
C ILE A 78 11.25 -1.68 -8.58
N THR A 79 12.17 -0.70 -8.60
CA THR A 79 11.91 0.66 -9.09
C THR A 79 11.40 0.64 -10.53
N SER A 80 12.09 -0.06 -11.44
CA SER A 80 11.68 -0.11 -12.86
C SER A 80 10.31 -0.76 -13.05
N PHE A 81 9.99 -1.78 -12.26
CA PHE A 81 8.67 -2.43 -12.31
C PHE A 81 7.55 -1.44 -11.94
N LEU A 82 7.72 -0.71 -10.83
CA LEU A 82 6.74 0.28 -10.38
C LEU A 82 6.68 1.49 -11.33
N GLN A 83 7.82 1.99 -11.81
CA GLN A 83 7.87 3.08 -12.80
C GLN A 83 7.22 2.69 -14.13
N GLY A 84 7.42 1.46 -14.60
CA GLY A 84 6.77 0.97 -15.82
C GLY A 84 5.25 0.98 -15.74
N LYS A 85 4.68 0.94 -14.53
CA LYS A 85 3.23 0.96 -14.28
C LYS A 85 2.68 2.35 -14.01
N PHE A 86 3.41 3.14 -13.23
CA PHE A 86 2.88 4.39 -12.67
C PHE A 86 3.69 5.63 -13.06
N ASN A 87 4.77 5.46 -13.83
CA ASN A 87 5.77 6.49 -14.12
C ASN A 87 6.38 7.06 -12.83
N GLY A 88 6.72 8.34 -12.85
CA GLY A 88 7.27 9.07 -11.71
C GLY A 88 8.79 9.12 -11.70
N LYS A 89 9.31 10.19 -11.12
CA LYS A 89 10.73 10.43 -10.97
C LYS A 89 11.26 9.71 -9.74
N GLU A 90 12.24 8.84 -9.94
CA GLU A 90 12.94 8.17 -8.85
C GLU A 90 13.68 9.18 -7.96
N MET A 91 13.47 9.05 -6.64
CA MET A 91 14.22 9.73 -5.59
C MET A 91 14.49 8.73 -4.46
N GLU A 92 15.68 8.73 -3.86
CA GLU A 92 16.06 7.82 -2.78
C GLU A 92 16.35 8.60 -1.49
N LYS A 93 15.98 8.03 -0.33
CA LYS A 93 16.33 8.57 0.99
C LYS A 93 16.36 7.47 2.07
N GLY A 94 17.57 7.02 2.41
CA GLY A 94 17.75 5.86 3.28
C GLY A 94 17.11 4.64 2.61
N ASP A 95 16.35 3.85 3.36
CA ASP A 95 15.69 2.64 2.86
C ASP A 95 14.36 2.90 2.14
N ARG A 96 14.18 4.13 1.63
CA ARG A 96 12.95 4.59 0.98
C ARG A 96 13.24 5.07 -0.43
N ILE A 97 12.45 4.57 -1.38
CA ILE A 97 12.47 5.01 -2.76
C ILE A 97 11.10 5.60 -3.09
N PHE A 98 11.11 6.76 -3.73
CA PHE A 98 9.93 7.54 -4.08
C PHE A 98 9.83 7.60 -5.60
N LEU A 99 8.64 7.41 -6.13
CA LEU A 99 8.32 7.69 -7.52
C LEU A 99 7.52 8.99 -7.54
N LYS A 100 8.24 10.11 -7.42
CA LYS A 100 7.63 11.44 -7.34
C LYS A 100 6.77 11.71 -8.57
N ASP A 101 5.56 12.21 -8.34
CA ASP A 101 4.56 12.53 -9.36
C ASP A 101 4.13 11.30 -10.18
N SER A 102 4.33 10.09 -9.65
CA SER A 102 3.73 8.88 -10.23
C SER A 102 2.21 8.88 -10.08
N LYS A 103 1.54 8.13 -10.97
CA LYS A 103 0.09 7.93 -10.95
C LYS A 103 -0.35 7.40 -9.58
N GLU A 104 -1.26 8.11 -8.92
CA GLU A 104 -1.90 7.66 -7.69
C GLU A 104 -3.05 6.67 -8.02
N ILE A 105 -3.17 5.59 -7.24
CA ILE A 105 -4.25 4.59 -7.35
C ILE A 105 -4.93 4.43 -6.00
N TYR A 106 -6.25 4.26 -6.00
CA TYR A 106 -7.05 4.07 -4.79
C TYR A 106 -8.13 3.00 -4.93
N SER A 107 -8.42 2.55 -6.16
CA SER A 107 -9.38 1.50 -6.42
C SER A 107 -8.93 0.18 -5.82
N ALA A 108 -9.89 -0.58 -5.28
CA ALA A 108 -9.62 -1.91 -4.72
C ALA A 108 -9.01 -2.83 -5.79
N LYS A 109 -9.48 -2.70 -7.04
CA LYS A 109 -8.97 -3.46 -8.19
C LYS A 109 -7.50 -3.16 -8.48
N ASP A 110 -7.10 -1.89 -8.60
CA ASP A 110 -5.72 -1.54 -8.95
C ASP A 110 -4.74 -1.99 -7.86
N ILE A 111 -5.13 -1.87 -6.58
CA ILE A 111 -4.30 -2.30 -5.45
C ILE A 111 -4.19 -3.82 -5.39
N SER A 112 -5.30 -4.55 -5.61
CA SER A 112 -5.30 -6.02 -5.72
C SER A 112 -4.40 -6.50 -6.84
N ASP A 113 -4.53 -5.89 -8.03
CA ASP A 113 -3.76 -6.29 -9.20
C ASP A 113 -2.26 -6.03 -8.97
N LEU A 114 -1.90 -4.86 -8.40
CA LEU A 114 -0.53 -4.57 -8.02
C LEU A 114 0.02 -5.59 -7.02
N ALA A 115 -0.77 -5.96 -5.99
CA ALA A 115 -0.35 -6.95 -5.00
C ALA A 115 -0.02 -8.30 -5.66
N LYS A 116 -0.91 -8.83 -6.52
CA LYS A 116 -0.69 -10.10 -7.25
C LYS A 116 0.51 -10.05 -8.16
N GLU A 117 0.72 -8.93 -8.84
CA GLU A 117 1.88 -8.76 -9.71
C GLU A 117 3.18 -8.68 -8.92
N MET A 118 3.18 -8.05 -7.74
CA MET A 118 4.33 -8.03 -6.83
C MET A 118 4.66 -9.43 -6.29
N GLU A 119 3.64 -10.19 -5.88
CA GLU A 119 3.77 -11.58 -5.43
C GLU A 119 4.45 -12.43 -6.52
N SER A 120 3.89 -12.39 -7.74
CA SER A 120 4.40 -13.13 -8.89
C SER A 120 5.80 -12.69 -9.32
N LYS A 121 6.05 -11.37 -9.41
CA LYS A 121 7.30 -10.84 -9.96
C LYS A 121 8.49 -11.02 -9.02
N PHE A 122 8.27 -10.91 -7.71
CA PHE A 122 9.34 -10.89 -6.70
C PHE A 122 9.36 -12.11 -5.78
N ASN A 123 8.51 -13.12 -6.06
CA ASN A 123 8.36 -14.32 -5.23
C ASN A 123 8.10 -13.95 -3.76
N THR A 124 7.03 -13.18 -3.56
CA THR A 124 6.62 -12.68 -2.24
C THR A 124 5.19 -13.05 -1.94
N LYS A 125 4.78 -12.87 -0.69
CA LYS A 125 3.41 -12.92 -0.23
C LYS A 125 2.98 -11.55 0.26
N ALA A 126 1.84 -11.06 -0.23
CA ALA A 126 1.34 -9.73 0.07
C ALA A 126 0.36 -9.73 1.24
N ILE A 127 0.57 -8.79 2.16
CA ILE A 127 -0.39 -8.41 3.19
C ILE A 127 -0.76 -6.95 2.98
N ILE A 128 -2.06 -6.69 2.84
CA ILE A 128 -2.57 -5.36 2.53
C ILE A 128 -3.18 -4.71 3.78
N SER A 129 -2.88 -3.43 3.96
CA SER A 129 -3.51 -2.57 4.95
C SER A 129 -4.16 -1.36 4.26
N LEU A 130 -5.35 -0.97 4.73
CA LEU A 130 -6.13 0.16 4.21
C LEU A 130 -6.51 1.09 5.36
N GLU A 131 -6.41 2.39 5.18
CA GLU A 131 -6.88 3.38 6.15
C GLU A 131 -7.86 4.35 5.50
N PHE A 132 -9.02 4.51 6.13
CA PHE A 132 -10.11 5.34 5.65
C PHE A 132 -10.37 6.52 6.58
N GLU A 133 -10.82 7.63 6.00
CA GLU A 133 -11.25 8.85 6.69
C GLU A 133 -12.59 9.32 6.11
N GLY A 134 -13.49 9.83 6.96
CA GLY A 134 -14.76 10.41 6.52
C GLY A 134 -15.92 9.43 6.28
N ILE A 135 -15.73 8.14 6.56
CA ILE A 135 -16.68 7.04 6.37
C ILE A 135 -16.93 6.27 7.68
N THR A 136 -18.06 5.58 7.79
CA THR A 136 -18.42 4.75 8.97
C THR A 136 -18.03 3.28 8.80
N ALA A 137 -17.94 2.54 9.91
CA ALA A 137 -17.65 1.10 9.87
C ALA A 137 -18.79 0.31 9.20
N GLU A 138 -20.04 0.73 9.38
CA GLU A 138 -21.21 0.14 8.75
C GLU A 138 -21.15 0.27 7.22
N GLN A 139 -20.82 1.45 6.71
CA GLN A 139 -20.66 1.68 5.26
C GLN A 139 -19.49 0.86 4.69
N LEU A 140 -18.38 0.72 5.43
CA LEU A 140 -17.26 -0.12 4.99
C LEU A 140 -17.63 -1.61 5.01
N LYS A 141 -18.44 -2.05 5.96
CA LYS A 141 -18.99 -3.42 5.99
C LYS A 141 -19.90 -3.70 4.80
N GLU A 142 -20.77 -2.75 4.44
CA GLU A 142 -21.59 -2.82 3.22
C GLU A 142 -20.73 -2.85 1.94
N ALA A 143 -19.57 -2.18 1.95
CA ALA A 143 -18.57 -2.23 0.89
C ALA A 143 -17.69 -3.51 0.89
N GLY A 144 -18.00 -4.48 1.75
CA GLY A 144 -17.35 -5.79 1.80
C GLY A 144 -16.20 -5.91 2.79
N LEU A 145 -15.82 -4.86 3.52
CA LEU A 145 -14.72 -4.92 4.48
C LEU A 145 -15.15 -5.62 5.78
N PRO A 146 -14.51 -6.75 6.16
CA PRO A 146 -14.96 -7.54 7.30
C PRO A 146 -14.58 -6.89 8.64
N GLU A 147 -15.53 -6.85 9.57
CA GLU A 147 -15.35 -6.32 10.92
C GLU A 147 -14.20 -7.00 11.68
N ALA A 148 -13.98 -8.30 11.45
CA ALA A 148 -12.88 -9.06 12.04
C ALA A 148 -11.47 -8.55 11.67
N LYS A 149 -11.35 -7.75 10.60
CA LYS A 149 -10.10 -7.14 10.15
C LYS A 149 -10.01 -5.66 10.47
N LEU A 150 -11.01 -5.09 11.14
CA LEU A 150 -10.93 -3.71 11.61
C LEU A 150 -9.97 -3.63 12.80
N LEU A 151 -8.97 -2.75 12.69
CA LEU A 151 -8.07 -2.41 13.78
C LEU A 151 -8.62 -1.21 14.55
N PRO A 152 -8.68 -1.30 15.89
CA PRO A 152 -9.04 -0.15 16.71
C PRO A 152 -7.95 0.92 16.58
N ILE A 153 -8.36 2.16 16.31
CA ILE A 153 -7.48 3.33 16.38
C ILE A 153 -7.78 4.03 17.71
N PRO A 154 -6.82 4.09 18.65
CA PRO A 154 -6.99 4.85 19.88
C PRO A 154 -7.32 6.31 19.54
N THR A 155 -8.39 6.83 20.14
CA THR A 155 -8.81 8.23 20.07
C THR A 155 -8.21 9.06 21.18
#